data_AF-A0A2G2XJF1-F1
#
_entry.id   AF-A0A2G2XJF1-F1
#
_cell.length_a   1.000
_cell.length_b   1.000
_cell.length_c   1.000
_cell.angle_alpha   90.00
_cell.angle_beta   90.00
_cell.angle_gamma   90.00
#
_symmetry.space_group_name_H-M   'P 1'
#
loop_
_entity.id
_entity.type
_entity.pdbx_description
1 polymer ?
#
loop_
_entity_poly.entity_id
_entity_poly.type
_entity_poly.pdbx_seq_one_letter_code
_entity_poly.pdbx_strand_id
1 'polypeptide(L)'
;MGFATGGQTFFLWGGCMMMHADDFRTDRHCVVSGLRDGGYSDDMTLAAIAGAHKRLITSPPVAVFPHPLATDLTFPRYWNYLRKQTFVLESYTTKVNWIMNRALFTSHCYLSWGFVSPYIMAGIHLAAALRCYLKEYSLEDTVMTCSGGLLLSGCLAICTVIELLSMWNLTRIEVHLCNMLSPEAPQLSLASYNWCLVFIAMLVDNFLYPLSAMRSHLSQSINWSGIRYHLKDGKICKIDRHKHLVPKITDLAGKDLLGKQGSIPKVAIISSLSRTLAQWRQPKKYDV
;
A
#
# COMPACT_ATOMS: atom_id res chain seq x y z
N MET A 1 -7.90 -2.99 -0.03
CA MET A 1 -6.72 -3.87 -0.04
C MET A 1 -7.16 -5.20 -0.63
N GLY A 2 -6.53 -5.65 -1.71
CA GLY A 2 -6.76 -6.98 -2.27
C GLY A 2 -5.43 -7.71 -2.30
N PHE A 3 -5.29 -8.79 -1.55
CA PHE A 3 -4.14 -9.67 -1.63
C PHE A 3 -4.48 -10.83 -2.55
N ALA A 4 -3.58 -11.18 -3.46
CA ALA A 4 -3.66 -12.44 -4.17
C ALA A 4 -3.27 -13.56 -3.20
N THR A 5 -4.12 -13.86 -2.21
CA THR A 5 -3.92 -14.93 -1.24
C THR A 5 -4.90 -16.05 -1.54
N GLY A 6 -4.42 -17.30 -1.62
CA GLY A 6 -5.30 -18.47 -1.68
C GLY A 6 -5.31 -19.21 -3.01
N GLY A 7 -4.14 -19.52 -3.56
CA GLY A 7 -4.00 -20.53 -4.61
C GLY A 7 -3.25 -20.05 -5.84
N GLN A 8 -3.84 -20.30 -7.01
CA GLN A 8 -3.22 -20.03 -8.31
C GLN A 8 -3.53 -18.61 -8.77
N THR A 9 -2.51 -17.86 -9.17
CA THR A 9 -2.65 -16.49 -9.66
C THR A 9 -1.83 -16.29 -10.94
N PHE A 10 -2.23 -15.29 -11.73
CA PHE A 10 -1.44 -14.79 -12.86
C PHE A 10 -0.75 -13.46 -12.54
N PHE A 11 -1.02 -12.92 -11.35
CA PHE A 11 -0.53 -11.64 -10.90
C PHE A 11 0.37 -11.82 -9.67
N LEU A 12 1.59 -11.31 -9.75
CA LEU A 12 2.55 -11.21 -8.65
C LEU A 12 2.59 -9.76 -8.19
N TRP A 13 2.57 -9.55 -6.87
CA TRP A 13 2.73 -8.23 -6.31
C TRP A 13 3.63 -8.29 -5.08
N GLY A 14 4.91 -7.94 -5.29
CA GLY A 14 5.93 -7.67 -4.28
C GLY A 14 6.12 -8.68 -3.13
N GLY A 15 6.95 -8.31 -2.16
CA GLY A 15 7.13 -9.02 -0.89
C GLY A 15 8.21 -10.10 -0.93
N CYS A 16 7.83 -11.32 -1.26
CA CYS A 16 8.71 -12.49 -1.26
C CYS A 16 8.37 -13.39 -2.46
N MET A 17 9.38 -13.71 -3.26
CA MET A 17 9.24 -14.56 -4.44
C MET A 17 10.23 -15.70 -4.34
N MET A 18 9.74 -16.91 -4.58
CA MET A 18 10.56 -18.13 -4.66
C MET A 18 10.42 -18.72 -6.05
N MET A 19 11.54 -19.10 -6.65
CA MET A 19 11.60 -19.76 -7.95
C MET A 19 12.57 -20.94 -7.90
N HIS A 20 12.42 -21.90 -8.80
CA HIS A 20 13.37 -23.00 -8.90
C HIS A 20 14.76 -22.46 -9.27
N ALA A 21 15.78 -22.84 -8.51
CA ALA A 21 17.15 -22.38 -8.73
C ALA A 21 17.66 -22.75 -10.13
N ASP A 22 17.22 -23.88 -10.68
CA ASP A 22 17.63 -24.34 -12.00
C ASP A 22 17.06 -23.47 -13.13
N ASP A 23 15.85 -22.93 -12.95
CA ASP A 23 15.26 -22.01 -13.92
C ASP A 23 16.10 -20.72 -14.02
N PHE A 24 16.67 -20.27 -12.91
CA PHE A 24 17.62 -19.15 -12.89
C PHE A 24 18.99 -19.53 -13.47
N ARG A 25 19.58 -20.66 -13.03
CA ARG A 25 20.93 -21.07 -13.43
C ARG A 25 21.05 -21.37 -14.93
N THR A 26 19.99 -21.90 -15.53
CA THR A 26 19.97 -22.30 -16.94
C THR A 26 19.32 -21.27 -17.85
N ASP A 27 18.99 -20.08 -17.31
CA ASP A 27 18.17 -19.06 -18.00
C ASP A 27 16.91 -19.65 -18.65
N ARG A 28 16.28 -20.61 -17.96
CA ARG A 28 15.11 -21.30 -18.47
C ARG A 28 13.97 -20.31 -18.60
N HIS A 29 13.21 -20.39 -19.69
CA HIS A 29 12.13 -19.44 -19.99
C HIS A 29 12.60 -17.98 -20.04
N CYS A 30 13.91 -17.77 -20.26
CA CYS A 30 14.54 -16.44 -20.31
C CYS A 30 14.38 -15.66 -18.99
N VAL A 31 14.41 -16.33 -17.83
CA VAL A 31 14.28 -15.67 -16.52
C VAL A 31 15.40 -14.65 -16.29
N VAL A 32 16.66 -15.02 -16.51
CA VAL A 32 17.82 -14.14 -16.32
C VAL A 32 17.86 -13.08 -17.40
N SER A 33 17.67 -13.47 -18.66
CA SER A 33 17.62 -12.52 -19.78
C SER A 33 16.48 -11.52 -19.62
N GLY A 34 15.31 -11.96 -19.18
CA GLY A 34 14.14 -11.13 -18.94
C GLY A 34 14.31 -10.17 -17.77
N LEU A 35 14.94 -10.59 -16.66
CA LEU A 35 15.27 -9.70 -15.55
C LEU A 35 16.40 -8.72 -15.89
N ARG A 36 17.37 -9.14 -16.71
CA ARG A 36 18.51 -8.31 -17.12
C ARG A 36 18.11 -7.23 -18.13
N ASP A 37 17.34 -7.62 -19.14
CA ASP A 37 16.99 -6.79 -20.29
C ASP A 37 15.57 -6.21 -20.20
N GLY A 38 14.86 -6.57 -19.14
CA GLY A 38 13.49 -6.16 -18.86
C GLY A 38 13.36 -4.79 -18.21
N GLY A 39 12.15 -4.51 -17.75
CA GLY A 39 11.81 -3.32 -16.99
C GLY A 39 12.45 -3.31 -15.60
N TYR A 40 11.97 -2.42 -14.72
CA TYR A 40 12.50 -2.29 -13.37
C TYR A 40 11.89 -3.30 -12.38
N SER A 41 10.66 -3.74 -12.64
CA SER A 41 9.88 -4.53 -11.69
C SER A 41 10.09 -6.02 -11.90
N ASP A 42 10.81 -6.63 -10.96
CA ASP A 42 11.08 -8.08 -10.94
C ASP A 42 9.79 -8.88 -10.87
N ASP A 43 8.83 -8.47 -10.02
CA ASP A 43 7.55 -9.16 -9.82
C ASP A 43 6.67 -9.14 -11.08
N MET A 44 6.51 -7.99 -11.74
CA MET A 44 5.76 -7.92 -12.99
C MET A 44 6.50 -8.61 -14.15
N THR A 45 7.83 -8.55 -14.16
CA THR A 45 8.64 -9.25 -15.17
C THR A 45 8.47 -10.75 -15.04
N LEU A 46 8.57 -11.29 -13.83
CA LEU A 46 8.35 -12.71 -13.56
C LEU A 46 6.90 -13.13 -13.83
N ALA A 47 5.91 -12.28 -13.51
CA ALA A 47 4.52 -12.53 -13.88
C ALA A 47 4.33 -12.64 -15.39
N ALA A 48 4.94 -11.74 -16.14
CA ALA A 48 4.88 -11.75 -17.60
C ALA A 48 5.56 -12.99 -18.19
N ILE A 49 6.72 -13.40 -17.65
CA ILE A 49 7.43 -14.62 -18.08
C ILE A 49 6.58 -15.86 -17.77
N ALA A 50 6.05 -15.96 -16.55
CA ALA A 50 5.19 -17.08 -16.17
C ALA A 50 3.96 -17.17 -17.09
N GLY A 51 3.27 -16.05 -17.33
CA GLY A 51 2.13 -15.99 -18.24
C GLY A 51 2.49 -16.39 -19.68
N ALA A 52 3.61 -15.90 -20.22
CA ALA A 52 4.06 -16.24 -21.57
C ALA A 52 4.35 -17.74 -21.74
N HIS A 53 4.85 -18.39 -20.70
CA HIS A 53 5.19 -19.82 -20.70
C HIS A 53 4.10 -20.70 -20.08
N LYS A 54 2.89 -20.16 -19.84
CA LYS A 54 1.74 -20.85 -19.21
C LYS A 54 2.12 -21.55 -17.90
N ARG A 55 3.02 -20.91 -17.14
CA ARG A 55 3.43 -21.36 -15.81
C ARG A 55 2.49 -20.78 -14.77
N LEU A 56 2.31 -21.58 -13.74
CA LEU A 56 1.43 -21.27 -12.64
C LEU A 56 2.22 -20.54 -11.57
N ILE A 57 1.67 -19.43 -11.07
CA ILE A 57 2.16 -18.80 -9.86
C ILE A 57 1.25 -19.24 -8.72
N THR A 58 1.85 -19.74 -7.64
CA THR A 58 1.12 -20.15 -6.44
C THR A 58 1.42 -19.15 -5.33
N SER A 59 0.35 -18.61 -4.73
CA SER A 59 0.41 -17.74 -3.57
C SER A 59 -0.24 -18.45 -2.38
N PRO A 60 0.54 -19.01 -1.44
CA PRO A 60 0.02 -19.71 -0.28
C PRO A 60 -0.80 -18.74 0.58
N PRO A 61 -2.02 -19.09 1.02
CA PRO A 61 -2.86 -18.21 1.84
C PRO A 61 -2.24 -17.87 3.21
N VAL A 62 -1.25 -18.64 3.64
CA VAL A 62 -0.53 -18.46 4.91
C VAL A 62 0.76 -17.64 4.76
N ALA A 63 1.17 -17.30 3.54
CA ALA A 63 2.42 -16.57 3.29
C ALA A 63 2.18 -15.05 3.25
N VAL A 64 1.66 -14.50 4.36
CA VAL A 64 1.37 -13.08 4.51
C VAL A 64 2.45 -12.42 5.36
N PHE A 65 3.16 -11.44 4.79
CA PHE A 65 4.27 -10.75 5.44
C PHE A 65 3.90 -9.27 5.67
N PRO A 66 3.53 -8.87 6.90
CA PRO A 66 3.24 -7.47 7.18
C PRO A 66 4.52 -6.63 7.09
N HIS A 67 4.48 -5.52 6.35
CA HIS A 67 5.57 -4.56 6.30
C HIS A 67 5.24 -3.36 7.19
N PRO A 68 5.91 -3.17 8.35
CA PRO A 68 5.62 -2.06 9.23
C PRO A 68 6.05 -0.74 8.57
N LEU A 69 5.13 0.22 8.55
CA LEU A 69 5.40 1.57 8.06
C LEU A 69 6.30 2.33 9.04
N ALA A 70 7.14 3.20 8.50
CA ALA A 70 7.96 4.11 9.27
C ALA A 70 7.08 5.08 10.06
N THR A 71 7.42 5.30 11.34
CA THR A 71 6.71 6.22 12.23
C THR A 71 6.96 7.69 11.88
N ASP A 72 8.00 7.99 11.09
CA ASP A 72 8.40 9.32 10.65
C ASP A 72 8.08 9.59 9.17
N LEU A 73 6.88 9.21 8.74
CA LEU A 73 6.43 9.38 7.38
C LEU A 73 6.14 10.85 7.06
N THR A 74 6.86 11.39 6.07
CA THR A 74 6.63 12.74 5.53
C THR A 74 5.92 12.66 4.18
N PHE A 75 5.16 13.69 3.80
CA PHE A 75 4.48 13.73 2.50
C PHE A 75 5.41 13.46 1.30
N PRO A 76 6.64 14.01 1.19
CA PRO A 76 7.53 13.69 0.07
C PRO A 76 7.92 12.20 -0.04
N ARG A 77 8.09 11.52 1.09
CA ARG A 77 8.37 10.07 1.15
C ARG A 77 7.16 9.27 0.67
N TYR A 78 5.97 9.64 1.14
CA TYR A 78 4.73 9.03 0.68
C TYR A 78 4.48 9.29 -0.81
N TRP A 79 4.69 10.51 -1.30
CA TRP A 79 4.58 10.84 -2.72
C TRP A 79 5.56 10.03 -3.57
N ASN A 80 6.81 9.88 -3.11
CA ASN A 80 7.79 9.03 -3.78
C ASN A 80 7.33 7.57 -3.79
N TYR A 81 6.78 7.06 -2.68
CA TYR A 81 6.21 5.72 -2.61
C TYR A 81 5.05 5.50 -3.60
N LEU A 82 4.07 6.40 -3.64
CA LEU A 82 2.95 6.33 -4.58
C LEU A 82 3.45 6.37 -6.04
N ARG A 83 4.48 7.20 -6.29
CA ARG A 83 5.15 7.25 -7.59
C ARG A 83 5.84 5.95 -7.95
N LYS A 84 6.42 5.20 -7.01
CA LYS A 84 7.01 3.88 -7.30
C LYS A 84 5.97 2.90 -7.82
N GLN A 85 4.79 2.86 -7.21
CA GLN A 85 3.69 1.97 -7.62
C GLN A 85 3.27 2.25 -9.08
N THR A 86 3.20 3.54 -9.45
CA THR A 86 2.84 3.95 -10.81
C THR A 86 3.99 3.87 -11.82
N PHE A 87 5.23 4.11 -11.38
CA PHE A 87 6.43 4.04 -12.21
C PHE A 87 6.73 2.63 -12.68
N VAL A 88 6.49 1.63 -11.82
CA VAL A 88 6.64 0.21 -12.16
C VAL A 88 5.80 -0.18 -13.38
N LEU A 89 4.57 0.34 -13.48
CA LEU A 89 3.66 0.08 -14.61
C LEU A 89 4.13 0.69 -15.94
N GLU A 90 5.04 1.66 -15.93
CA GLU A 90 5.63 2.20 -17.16
C GLU A 90 6.73 1.29 -17.72
N SER A 91 7.27 0.38 -16.90
CA SER A 91 8.32 -0.56 -17.32
C SER A 91 7.72 -1.83 -17.92
N TYR A 92 8.35 -2.38 -18.96
CA TYR A 92 7.86 -3.59 -19.64
C TYR A 92 8.97 -4.35 -20.35
N THR A 93 8.75 -5.65 -20.50
CA THR A 93 9.67 -6.58 -21.20
C THR A 93 9.20 -6.89 -22.62
N THR A 94 7.89 -7.05 -22.80
CA THR A 94 7.25 -7.44 -24.07
C THR A 94 6.08 -6.52 -24.39
N LYS A 95 5.60 -6.54 -25.65
CA LYS A 95 4.40 -5.80 -26.05
C LYS A 95 3.16 -6.22 -25.27
N VAL A 96 3.03 -7.51 -24.94
CA VAL A 96 1.91 -8.03 -24.14
C VAL A 96 1.95 -7.46 -22.72
N ASN A 97 3.13 -7.46 -22.09
CA ASN A 97 3.35 -6.85 -20.78
C ASN A 97 3.02 -5.34 -20.82
N TRP A 98 3.45 -4.63 -21.86
CA TRP A 98 3.11 -3.22 -22.05
C TRP A 98 1.60 -2.97 -22.11
N ILE A 99 0.86 -3.77 -22.89
CA ILE A 99 -0.61 -3.66 -22.98
C ILE A 99 -1.25 -3.92 -21.61
N MET A 100 -0.81 -4.98 -20.91
CA MET A 100 -1.31 -5.34 -19.59
C MET A 100 -1.07 -4.22 -18.57
N ASN A 101 0.14 -3.65 -18.54
CA ASN A 101 0.48 -2.58 -17.61
C ASN A 101 -0.30 -1.30 -17.93
N ARG A 102 -0.51 -0.99 -19.22
CA ARG A 102 -1.34 0.15 -19.64
C ARG A 102 -2.82 -0.06 -19.28
N ALA A 103 -3.31 -1.30 -19.38
CA ALA A 103 -4.67 -1.64 -18.98
C ALA A 103 -4.84 -1.53 -17.45
N LEU A 104 -3.89 -2.03 -16.66
CA LEU A 104 -3.87 -1.89 -15.19
C LEU A 104 -3.79 -0.41 -14.79
N PHE A 105 -2.88 0.35 -15.41
CA PHE A 105 -2.72 1.79 -15.20
C PHE A 105 -4.02 2.55 -15.46
N THR A 106 -4.63 2.34 -16.63
CA THR A 106 -5.86 3.06 -17.04
C THR A 106 -7.05 2.66 -16.17
N SER A 107 -7.21 1.36 -15.92
CA SER A 107 -8.29 0.85 -15.07
C SER A 107 -8.18 1.36 -13.65
N HIS A 108 -6.99 1.37 -13.06
CA HIS A 108 -6.78 1.89 -11.72
C HIS A 108 -7.06 3.39 -11.67
N CYS A 109 -6.61 4.17 -12.66
CA CYS A 109 -6.94 5.60 -12.71
C CYS A 109 -8.45 5.85 -12.78
N TYR A 110 -9.14 5.11 -13.64
CA TYR A 110 -10.59 5.21 -13.79
C TYR A 110 -11.33 4.82 -12.51
N LEU A 111 -10.96 3.70 -11.89
CA LEU A 111 -11.58 3.23 -10.65
C LEU A 111 -11.29 4.16 -9.46
N SER A 112 -10.07 4.71 -9.37
CA SER A 112 -9.71 5.62 -8.28
C SER A 112 -10.48 6.94 -8.34
N TRP A 113 -10.52 7.62 -9.49
CA TRP A 113 -11.33 8.83 -9.62
C TRP A 113 -12.83 8.54 -9.66
N GLY A 114 -13.24 7.39 -10.22
CA GLY A 114 -14.60 6.87 -10.13
C GLY A 114 -15.04 6.65 -8.68
N PHE A 115 -14.12 6.22 -7.80
CA PHE A 115 -14.37 6.08 -6.36
C PHE A 115 -14.45 7.44 -5.66
N VAL A 116 -13.62 8.42 -6.01
CA VAL A 116 -13.58 9.74 -5.34
C VAL A 116 -14.71 10.68 -5.80
N SER A 117 -15.09 10.63 -7.07
CA SER A 117 -16.04 11.57 -7.66
C SER A 117 -17.42 11.64 -6.98
N PRO A 118 -18.04 10.54 -6.49
CA PRO A 118 -19.32 10.60 -5.79
C PRO A 118 -19.24 11.41 -4.49
N TYR A 119 -18.10 11.37 -3.79
CA TYR A 119 -17.91 12.14 -2.56
C TYR A 119 -17.78 13.65 -2.83
N ILE A 120 -17.13 14.02 -3.94
CA ILE A 120 -17.09 15.42 -4.39
C ILE A 120 -18.51 15.89 -4.72
N MET A 121 -19.27 15.10 -5.49
CA MET A 121 -20.65 15.42 -5.85
C MET A 121 -21.57 15.49 -4.62
N ALA A 122 -21.45 14.57 -3.68
CA ALA A 122 -22.20 14.59 -2.43
C ALA A 122 -21.90 15.88 -1.63
N GLY A 123 -20.64 16.31 -1.56
CA GLY A 123 -20.25 17.58 -0.95
C GLY A 123 -20.92 18.78 -1.61
N ILE A 124 -21.01 18.80 -2.95
CA ILE A 124 -21.71 19.85 -3.70
C ILE A 124 -23.21 19.86 -3.38
N HIS A 125 -23.85 18.69 -3.39
CA HIS A 125 -25.27 18.57 -3.06
C HIS A 125 -25.59 18.99 -1.61
N LEU A 126 -24.75 18.61 -0.66
CA LEU A 126 -24.88 19.03 0.74
C LEU A 126 -24.69 20.54 0.90
N ALA A 127 -23.69 21.13 0.24
CA ALA A 127 -23.47 22.58 0.26
C ALA A 127 -24.63 23.36 -0.39
N ALA A 128 -25.18 22.84 -1.48
CA ALA A 128 -26.36 23.41 -2.14
C ALA A 128 -27.58 23.36 -1.23
N ALA A 129 -27.87 22.20 -0.61
CA ALA A 129 -28.97 22.04 0.33
C ALA A 129 -28.83 22.96 1.56
N LEU A 130 -27.63 23.06 2.12
CA LEU A 130 -27.35 23.97 3.24
C LEU A 130 -27.58 25.44 2.85
N ARG A 131 -27.14 25.83 1.65
CA ARG A 131 -27.38 27.19 1.13
C ARG A 131 -28.87 27.48 0.93
N CYS A 132 -29.66 26.52 0.44
CA CYS A 132 -31.11 26.66 0.31
C CYS A 132 -31.77 26.80 1.68
N TYR A 133 -31.37 25.99 2.66
CA TYR A 133 -31.86 26.06 4.04
C TYR A 133 -31.58 27.42 4.69
N LEU A 134 -30.36 27.97 4.51
CA LEU A 134 -29.96 29.25 5.13
C LEU A 134 -30.54 30.50 4.43
N LYS A 135 -30.99 30.40 3.18
CA LYS A 135 -31.48 31.55 2.39
C LYS A 135 -33.01 31.64 2.31
N GLU A 136 -33.75 30.78 3.01
CA GLU A 136 -35.23 30.75 3.02
C GLU A 136 -35.83 30.81 1.59
N TYR A 137 -35.27 30.07 0.65
CA TYR A 137 -35.88 29.94 -0.69
C TYR A 137 -37.26 29.26 -0.58
N SER A 138 -38.19 29.63 -1.46
CA SER A 138 -39.53 29.04 -1.49
C SER A 138 -39.46 27.52 -1.62
N LEU A 139 -40.37 26.84 -0.91
CA LEU A 139 -40.38 25.39 -0.75
C LEU A 139 -40.52 24.65 -2.09
N GLU A 140 -41.20 25.24 -3.07
CA GLU A 140 -41.51 24.62 -4.37
C GLU A 140 -40.29 24.45 -5.29
N ASP A 141 -39.38 25.44 -5.37
CA ASP A 141 -38.16 25.35 -6.20
C ASP A 141 -37.09 24.45 -5.54
N THR A 142 -37.17 24.25 -4.22
CA THR A 142 -36.17 23.53 -3.43
C THR A 142 -36.38 22.01 -3.49
N VAL A 143 -37.62 21.54 -3.62
CA VAL A 143 -37.99 20.12 -3.52
C VAL A 143 -37.52 19.29 -4.72
N MET A 144 -37.49 19.84 -5.94
CA MET A 144 -37.16 19.05 -7.15
C MET A 144 -35.64 18.84 -7.34
N THR A 145 -34.80 19.83 -7.01
CA THR A 145 -33.35 19.75 -7.25
C THR A 145 -32.55 19.25 -6.03
N CYS A 146 -33.00 19.53 -4.79
CA CYS A 146 -32.30 19.06 -3.59
C CYS A 146 -32.65 17.62 -3.19
N SER A 147 -33.87 17.14 -3.47
CA SER A 147 -34.30 15.81 -2.98
C SER A 147 -33.53 14.64 -3.60
N GLY A 148 -33.33 14.65 -4.92
CA GLY A 148 -32.59 13.59 -5.62
C GLY A 148 -31.10 13.55 -5.24
N GLY A 149 -30.45 14.71 -5.15
CA GLY A 149 -29.03 14.80 -4.77
C GLY A 149 -28.76 14.41 -3.32
N LEU A 150 -29.65 14.78 -2.40
CA LEU A 150 -29.57 14.37 -0.99
C LEU A 150 -29.85 12.87 -0.82
N LEU A 151 -30.80 12.32 -1.57
CA LEU A 151 -31.06 10.87 -1.59
C LEU A 151 -29.81 10.10 -2.04
N LEU A 152 -29.18 10.50 -3.15
CA LEU A 152 -27.95 9.88 -3.63
C LEU A 152 -26.79 10.02 -2.63
N SER A 153 -26.69 11.17 -1.96
CA SER A 153 -25.71 11.40 -0.88
C SER A 153 -25.97 10.48 0.31
N GLY A 154 -27.25 10.24 0.66
CA GLY A 154 -27.66 9.28 1.68
C GLY A 154 -27.33 7.83 1.29
N CYS A 155 -27.60 7.42 0.05
CA CYS A 155 -27.20 6.12 -0.47
C CYS A 155 -25.68 5.92 -0.40
N LEU A 156 -24.90 6.94 -0.81
CA LEU A 156 -23.44 6.92 -0.73
C LEU A 156 -22.97 6.76 0.72
N ALA A 157 -23.59 7.45 1.68
CA ALA A 157 -23.26 7.32 3.09
C ALA A 157 -23.50 5.88 3.59
N ILE A 158 -24.63 5.26 3.23
CA ILE A 158 -24.93 3.86 3.58
C ILE A 158 -23.88 2.92 2.98
N CYS A 159 -23.58 3.05 1.68
CA CYS A 159 -22.55 2.25 1.02
C CYS A 159 -21.17 2.42 1.69
N THR A 160 -20.84 3.65 2.11
CA THR A 160 -19.58 3.95 2.80
C THR A 160 -19.50 3.23 4.15
N VAL A 161 -20.59 3.21 4.92
CA VAL A 161 -20.64 2.47 6.20
C VAL A 161 -20.45 0.98 5.97
N ILE A 162 -21.14 0.40 4.98
CA ILE A 162 -21.00 -1.03 4.63
C ILE A 162 -19.55 -1.35 4.23
N GLU A 163 -18.94 -0.51 3.41
CA GLU A 163 -17.54 -0.69 2.97
C GLU A 163 -16.57 -0.61 4.16
N LEU A 164 -16.74 0.37 5.06
CA LEU A 164 -15.89 0.51 6.24
C LEU A 164 -16.02 -0.68 7.20
N LEU A 165 -17.23 -1.20 7.39
CA LEU A 165 -17.45 -2.42 8.17
C LEU A 165 -16.80 -3.64 7.50
N SER A 166 -16.88 -3.73 6.19
CA SER A 166 -16.28 -4.81 5.40
C SER A 166 -14.74 -4.77 5.48
N MET A 167 -14.15 -3.58 5.30
CA MET A 167 -12.71 -3.38 5.46
C MET A 167 -12.26 -3.66 6.88
N TRP A 168 -12.99 -3.19 7.90
CA TRP A 168 -12.67 -3.50 9.29
C TRP A 168 -12.67 -5.00 9.56
N ASN A 169 -13.66 -5.72 9.04
CA ASN A 169 -13.73 -7.17 9.19
C ASN A 169 -12.57 -7.88 8.49
N LEU A 170 -12.25 -7.48 7.26
CA LEU A 170 -11.12 -8.04 6.50
C LEU A 170 -9.80 -7.82 7.25
N THR A 171 -9.51 -6.57 7.65
CA THR A 171 -8.27 -6.25 8.37
C THR A 171 -8.21 -6.98 9.72
N ARG A 172 -9.34 -7.18 10.41
CA ARG A 172 -9.37 -7.96 11.65
C ARG A 172 -8.96 -9.41 11.44
N ILE A 173 -9.46 -10.04 10.38
CA ILE A 173 -9.13 -11.42 10.03
C ILE A 173 -7.65 -11.52 9.63
N GLU A 174 -7.15 -10.58 8.82
CA GLU A 174 -5.73 -10.55 8.42
C GLU A 174 -4.80 -10.37 9.63
N VAL A 175 -5.12 -9.45 10.54
CA VAL A 175 -4.36 -9.25 11.79
C VAL A 175 -4.39 -10.51 12.66
N HIS A 176 -5.55 -11.16 12.79
CA HIS A 176 -5.66 -12.41 13.53
C HIS A 176 -4.80 -13.53 12.91
N LEU A 177 -4.83 -13.67 11.58
CA LEU A 177 -4.00 -14.62 10.86
C LEU A 177 -2.51 -14.33 11.07
N CYS A 178 -2.07 -13.08 10.95
CA CYS A 178 -0.67 -12.68 11.20
C CYS A 178 -0.23 -13.04 12.62
N ASN A 179 -1.07 -12.76 13.62
CA ASN A 179 -0.78 -13.07 15.01
C ASN A 179 -0.68 -14.58 15.28
N MET A 180 -1.48 -15.41 14.58
CA MET A 180 -1.38 -16.87 14.66
C MET A 180 -0.13 -17.41 13.98
N LEU A 181 0.25 -16.84 12.83
CA LEU A 181 1.40 -17.29 12.05
C LEU A 181 2.75 -16.86 12.64
N SER A 182 2.77 -15.86 13.52
CA SER A 182 4.00 -15.32 14.12
C SER A 182 3.82 -15.02 15.61
N PRO A 183 3.67 -16.06 16.46
CA PRO A 183 3.42 -15.88 17.89
C PRO A 183 4.61 -15.23 18.63
N GLU A 184 5.82 -15.36 18.07
CA GLU A 184 7.05 -14.77 18.63
C GLU A 184 7.16 -13.26 18.36
N ALA A 185 6.39 -12.73 17.40
CA ALA A 185 6.39 -11.31 17.07
C ALA A 185 5.45 -10.50 17.98
N PRO A 186 5.67 -9.18 18.12
CA PRO A 186 4.72 -8.31 18.80
C PRO A 186 3.31 -8.43 18.19
N GLN A 187 2.31 -8.64 19.05
CA GLN A 187 0.93 -8.81 18.62
C GLN A 187 0.42 -7.53 17.93
N LEU A 188 -0.06 -7.69 16.71
CA LEU A 188 -0.72 -6.62 15.96
C LEU A 188 -2.12 -6.40 16.53
N SER A 189 -2.51 -5.13 16.67
CA SER A 189 -3.83 -4.74 17.20
C SER A 189 -4.42 -3.59 16.39
N LEU A 190 -5.73 -3.66 16.18
CA LEU A 190 -6.52 -2.61 15.52
C LEU A 190 -7.07 -1.57 16.51
N ALA A 191 -6.86 -1.73 17.81
CA ALA A 191 -7.43 -0.86 18.83
C ALA A 191 -6.97 0.60 18.70
N SER A 192 -5.79 0.84 18.14
CA SER A 192 -5.23 2.17 17.92
C SER A 192 -5.68 2.84 16.61
N TYR A 193 -6.48 2.16 15.78
CA TYR A 193 -6.84 2.66 14.46
C TYR A 193 -8.02 3.62 14.53
N ASN A 194 -7.84 4.82 13.96
CA ASN A 194 -8.94 5.73 13.71
C ASN A 194 -9.52 5.46 12.31
N TRP A 195 -10.66 4.77 12.26
CA TRP A 195 -11.30 4.38 11.00
C TRP A 195 -11.78 5.54 10.13
N CYS A 196 -12.09 6.69 10.73
CA CYS A 196 -12.38 7.91 9.98
C CYS A 196 -11.13 8.42 9.25
N LEU A 197 -9.97 8.42 9.93
CA LEU A 197 -8.71 8.78 9.28
C LEU A 197 -8.29 7.75 8.21
N VAL A 198 -8.55 6.47 8.42
CA VAL A 198 -8.32 5.42 7.40
C VAL A 198 -9.16 5.71 6.15
N PHE A 199 -10.42 6.06 6.34
CA PHE A 199 -11.31 6.43 5.23
C PHE A 199 -10.81 7.67 4.47
N ILE A 200 -10.45 8.73 5.19
CA ILE A 200 -9.89 9.95 4.58
C ILE A 200 -8.60 9.61 3.83
N ALA A 201 -7.71 8.81 4.41
CA ALA A 201 -6.48 8.38 3.77
C ALA A 201 -6.76 7.61 2.47
N MET A 202 -7.77 6.73 2.45
CA MET A 202 -8.19 6.02 1.25
C MET A 202 -8.72 6.96 0.15
N LEU A 203 -9.51 7.99 0.51
CA LEU A 203 -9.95 9.00 -0.44
C LEU A 203 -8.78 9.79 -1.02
N VAL A 204 -7.86 10.23 -0.16
CA VAL A 204 -6.66 10.98 -0.55
C VAL A 204 -5.76 10.14 -1.46
N ASP A 205 -5.51 8.88 -1.11
CA ASP A 205 -4.68 7.97 -1.90
C ASP A 205 -5.25 7.74 -3.30
N ASN A 206 -6.55 7.46 -3.39
CA ASN A 206 -7.23 7.32 -4.68
C ASN A 206 -7.28 8.63 -5.48
N PHE A 207 -7.40 9.78 -4.82
CA PHE A 207 -7.34 11.06 -5.52
C PHE A 207 -5.94 11.33 -6.09
N LEU A 208 -4.90 11.04 -5.32
CA LEU A 208 -3.51 11.27 -5.69
C LEU A 208 -2.99 10.24 -6.69
N TYR A 209 -3.56 9.04 -6.75
CA TYR A 209 -3.06 7.97 -7.63
C TYR A 209 -2.97 8.41 -9.10
N PRO A 210 -4.03 8.94 -9.75
CA PRO A 210 -3.92 9.38 -11.15
C PRO A 210 -2.96 10.55 -11.36
N LEU A 211 -2.86 11.47 -10.40
CA LEU A 211 -1.88 12.56 -10.42
C LEU A 211 -0.45 12.03 -10.39
N SER A 212 -0.19 11.05 -9.52
CA SER A 212 1.07 10.34 -9.46
C SER A 212 1.34 9.59 -10.76
N ALA A 213 0.32 8.95 -11.33
CA ALA A 213 0.41 8.17 -12.57
C ALA A 213 0.82 9.05 -13.75
N MET A 214 0.15 10.20 -13.95
CA MET A 214 0.53 11.21 -14.94
C MET A 214 1.95 11.73 -14.69
N ARG A 215 2.30 12.02 -13.44
CA ARG A 215 3.64 12.51 -13.08
C ARG A 215 4.73 11.48 -13.35
N SER A 216 4.45 10.19 -13.18
CA SER A 216 5.39 9.10 -13.48
C SER A 216 5.54 8.88 -14.98
N HIS A 217 4.46 9.03 -15.75
CA HIS A 217 4.52 8.99 -17.21
C HIS A 217 5.33 10.17 -17.80
N LEU A 218 5.16 11.38 -17.26
CA LEU A 218 5.88 12.56 -17.72
C LEU A 218 7.34 12.59 -17.26
N SER A 219 7.61 12.05 -16.07
CA SER A 219 8.94 12.03 -15.48
C SER A 219 9.36 10.59 -15.30
N GLN A 220 10.03 10.13 -16.34
CA GLN A 220 10.63 8.81 -16.48
C GLN A 220 11.87 8.65 -15.57
N SER A 221 11.79 9.13 -14.32
CA SER A 221 12.81 8.96 -13.30
C SER A 221 12.19 8.79 -11.91
N ILE A 222 12.78 7.90 -11.11
CA ILE A 222 12.31 7.62 -9.74
C ILE A 222 13.50 7.46 -8.80
N ASN A 223 13.33 7.89 -7.55
CA ASN A 223 14.28 7.60 -6.49
C ASN A 223 13.81 6.36 -5.73
N TRP A 224 14.68 5.35 -5.64
CA TRP A 224 14.45 4.18 -4.82
C TRP A 224 15.54 4.08 -3.77
N SER A 225 15.22 4.49 -2.54
CA SER A 225 16.15 4.37 -1.41
C SER A 225 17.54 4.97 -1.67
N GLY A 226 17.61 6.11 -2.36
CA GLY A 226 18.85 6.82 -2.69
C GLY A 226 19.44 6.53 -4.06
N ILE A 227 18.93 5.52 -4.75
CA ILE A 227 19.35 5.19 -6.12
C ILE A 227 18.33 5.78 -7.07
N ARG A 228 18.78 6.62 -8.02
CA ARG A 228 17.89 7.20 -9.02
C ARG A 228 17.93 6.38 -10.30
N TYR A 229 16.78 5.88 -10.70
CA TYR A 229 16.58 5.12 -11.93
C TYR A 229 15.96 6.03 -12.98
N HIS A 230 16.41 5.91 -14.22
CA HIS A 230 15.83 6.58 -15.37
C HIS A 230 15.33 5.55 -16.36
N LEU A 231 14.09 5.74 -16.81
CA LEU A 231 13.43 4.89 -17.80
C LEU A 231 13.53 5.55 -19.18
N LYS A 232 13.74 4.73 -20.20
CA LYS A 232 13.57 5.11 -21.60
C LYS A 232 12.99 3.91 -22.33
N ASP A 233 11.90 4.14 -23.08
CA ASP A 233 11.21 3.10 -23.85
C ASP A 233 10.85 1.85 -23.01
N GLY A 234 10.40 2.07 -21.77
CA GLY A 234 10.00 1.02 -20.85
C GLY A 234 11.15 0.28 -20.15
N LYS A 235 12.41 0.66 -20.42
CA LYS A 235 13.61 0.01 -19.88
C LYS A 235 14.45 0.97 -19.05
N ILE A 236 15.20 0.44 -18.09
CA ILE A 236 16.16 1.24 -17.34
C ILE A 236 17.33 1.61 -18.26
N CYS A 237 17.52 2.90 -18.52
CA CYS A 237 18.61 3.39 -19.38
C CYS A 237 19.80 3.92 -18.57
N LYS A 238 19.56 4.38 -17.34
CA LYS A 238 20.58 4.98 -16.48
C LYS A 238 20.26 4.74 -15.01
N ILE A 239 21.30 4.46 -14.23
CA ILE A 239 21.23 4.30 -12.78
C ILE A 239 22.25 5.25 -12.15
N ASP A 240 21.76 6.27 -11.45
CA ASP A 240 22.58 7.21 -10.70
C ASP A 240 22.71 6.73 -9.24
N ARG A 241 23.91 6.28 -8.86
CA ARG A 241 24.26 5.89 -7.50
C ARG A 241 25.09 7.01 -6.86
N HIS A 242 24.46 7.87 -6.08
CA HIS A 242 25.19 8.91 -5.36
C HIS A 242 25.85 8.31 -4.11
N LYS A 243 27.17 8.09 -4.13
CA LYS A 243 27.96 7.51 -3.03
C LYS A 243 27.85 8.27 -1.70
N HIS A 244 27.41 9.53 -1.71
CA HIS A 244 27.30 10.39 -0.53
C HIS A 244 25.85 10.69 -0.09
N LEU A 245 24.85 10.14 -0.78
CA LEU A 245 23.42 10.42 -0.55
C LEU A 245 22.61 9.14 -0.41
N VAL A 246 23.19 8.05 0.09
CA VAL A 246 22.38 6.89 0.52
C VAL A 246 21.56 7.36 1.72
N PRO A 247 20.23 7.56 1.60
CA PRO A 247 19.44 7.80 2.77
C PRO A 247 19.56 6.55 3.64
N LYS A 248 19.92 6.73 4.91
CA LYS A 248 19.89 5.68 5.94
C LYS A 248 18.50 5.03 6.13
N ILE A 249 17.51 5.43 5.33
CA ILE A 249 16.08 5.24 5.56
C ILE A 249 15.43 4.92 4.20
N THR A 250 14.82 3.75 4.09
CA THR A 250 13.95 3.35 2.99
C THR A 250 12.64 4.14 3.00
N ASP A 251 12.03 4.38 1.84
CA ASP A 251 10.89 5.29 1.69
C ASP A 251 9.71 4.97 2.65
N LEU A 252 9.44 3.69 2.92
CA LEU A 252 8.40 3.25 3.86
C LEU A 252 8.88 2.42 5.06
N ALA A 253 10.05 1.76 5.01
CA ALA A 253 10.42 0.88 6.13
C ALA A 253 10.92 1.68 7.34
N GLY A 254 10.60 1.18 8.52
CA GLY A 254 11.07 1.71 9.79
C GLY A 254 12.60 1.72 9.90
N LYS A 255 13.12 2.63 10.71
CA LYS A 255 14.55 2.85 10.95
C LYS A 255 15.31 1.63 11.50
N ASP A 256 14.63 0.60 12.00
CA ASP A 256 15.21 -0.47 12.83
C ASP A 256 14.99 -1.89 12.26
N LEU A 257 15.14 -2.11 10.95
CA LEU A 257 15.16 -3.47 10.37
C LEU A 257 16.54 -4.17 10.51
N LEU A 258 17.59 -3.45 10.94
CA LEU A 258 18.78 -4.07 11.53
C LEU A 258 18.68 -3.89 13.05
N GLY A 259 18.58 -5.01 13.76
CA GLY A 259 18.33 -5.07 15.19
C GLY A 259 19.19 -4.11 16.01
N LYS A 260 18.53 -3.25 16.78
CA LYS A 260 19.12 -2.75 18.02
C LYS A 260 19.11 -3.87 19.03
N GLN A 261 20.24 -4.55 19.11
CA GLN A 261 20.69 -5.16 20.34
C GLN A 261 20.62 -4.09 21.44
N GLY A 262 19.71 -4.26 22.39
CA GLY A 262 19.66 -3.53 23.66
C GLY A 262 19.65 -2.00 23.58
N SER A 263 18.49 -1.38 23.37
CA SER A 263 18.29 -0.01 23.86
C SER A 263 17.02 0.08 24.69
N ILE A 264 17.21 0.29 25.98
CA ILE A 264 16.22 0.45 27.04
C ILE A 264 15.21 1.54 26.63
N PRO A 265 13.89 1.26 26.60
CA PRO A 265 12.90 2.31 26.38
C PRO A 265 12.93 3.27 27.57
N LYS A 266 12.99 4.57 27.30
CA LYS A 266 12.83 5.64 28.29
C LYS A 266 11.42 5.55 28.90
N VAL A 267 11.29 4.74 29.94
CA VAL A 267 10.10 4.68 30.77
C VAL A 267 10.12 5.89 31.70
N ALA A 268 8.98 6.60 31.74
CA ALA A 268 8.73 7.73 32.60
C ALA A 268 9.09 7.42 34.06
N ILE A 269 9.78 8.36 34.70
CA ILE A 269 10.42 8.31 36.03
C ILE A 269 9.45 7.94 37.18
N ILE A 270 8.15 7.84 36.92
CA ILE A 270 7.12 7.58 37.94
C ILE A 270 6.87 6.07 38.14
N SER A 271 7.21 5.19 37.18
CA SER A 271 6.99 3.74 37.33
C SER A 271 8.18 2.97 37.95
N SER A 272 9.32 3.63 38.21
CA SER A 272 10.47 2.99 38.86
C SER A 272 10.37 2.90 40.38
N LEU A 273 9.53 3.74 41.00
CA LEU A 273 9.31 3.74 42.45
C LEU A 273 8.34 2.65 42.93
N SER A 274 7.43 2.17 42.07
CA SER A 274 6.46 1.13 42.44
C SER A 274 7.02 -0.29 42.38
N ARG A 275 8.12 -0.52 41.65
CA ARG A 275 8.76 -1.84 41.52
C ARG A 275 9.75 -2.17 42.66
N THR A 276 10.29 -1.17 43.34
CA THR A 276 11.32 -1.38 44.38
C THR A 276 10.76 -1.93 45.70
N LEU A 277 9.46 -1.76 45.97
CA LEU A 277 8.81 -2.31 47.17
C LEU A 277 8.27 -3.75 46.99
N ALA A 278 7.98 -4.17 45.75
CA ALA A 278 7.33 -5.45 45.48
C ALA A 278 8.31 -6.63 45.32
N GLN A 279 9.62 -6.39 45.16
CA GLN A 279 10.63 -7.43 44.96
C GLN A 279 11.40 -7.84 46.23
N TRP A 280 11.02 -7.34 47.41
CA TRP A 280 11.73 -7.66 48.66
C TRP A 280 11.35 -9.01 49.28
N ARG A 281 10.43 -9.75 48.68
CA ARG A 281 10.06 -11.10 49.10
C ARG A 281 9.99 -12.01 47.88
N GLN A 282 11.09 -12.65 47.51
CA GLN A 282 11.13 -14.06 47.05
C GLN A 282 12.58 -14.57 47.09
N PRO A 283 12.83 -15.76 47.65
CA PRO A 283 14.17 -16.33 47.77
C PRO A 283 14.64 -16.94 46.43
N LYS A 284 15.90 -16.67 46.06
CA LYS A 284 16.60 -17.28 44.92
C LYS A 284 16.77 -18.79 45.15
N LYS A 285 16.38 -19.61 44.17
CA LYS A 285 16.86 -20.99 44.04
C LYS A 285 17.68 -21.11 42.77
N TYR A 286 18.83 -21.75 42.93
CA TYR A 286 19.99 -21.84 42.06
C TYR A 286 19.81 -22.77 40.85
N ASP A 287 20.62 -22.49 39.83
CA ASP A 287 20.91 -23.29 38.63
C ASP A 287 21.47 -24.69 38.96
N VAL A 288 21.01 -25.71 38.23
CA VAL A 288 21.82 -26.73 37.51
C VAL A 288 21.05 -27.13 36.26
#